data_AF-A0A6I7N0F5-F1
#
_entry.id   AF-A0A6I7N0F5-F1
#
_cell.length_a   1.000
_cell.length_b   1.000
_cell.length_c   1.000
_cell.angle_alpha   90.00
_cell.angle_beta   90.00
_cell.angle_gamma   90.00
#
_symmetry.space_group_name_H-M   'P 1'
#
loop_
_entity.id
_entity.type
_entity.pdbx_description
1 polymer ?
#
loop_
_entity_poly.entity_id
_entity_poly.type
_entity_poly.pdbx_seq_one_letter_code
_entity_poly.pdbx_strand_id
1 'polypeptide(L)'
;MSDKNTGFDEIESLFQEIGTKIEELIEKGKEASGEAKVDIEQKIKDLRSKKTTLEKEFNKGKARAEKLYQEKKEEYEPTFNESMGHFKEGVKQILEGIKILLGSK
;
A
#
# COMPACT_ATOMS: atom_id res chain seq x y z
N MET A 1 -15.30 -22.29 -7.50
CA MET A 1 -14.10 -21.52 -7.89
C MET A 1 -13.46 -21.07 -6.59
N SER A 2 -12.16 -21.29 -6.47
CA SER A 2 -11.43 -21.26 -5.20
C SER A 2 -11.13 -19.82 -4.81
N ASP A 3 -12.05 -19.16 -4.10
CA ASP A 3 -11.82 -17.83 -3.52
C ASP A 3 -10.85 -17.93 -2.33
N LYS A 4 -9.58 -18.21 -2.63
CA LYS A 4 -8.46 -17.92 -1.72
C LYS A 4 -7.96 -16.53 -2.08
N ASN A 5 -8.70 -15.49 -1.72
CA ASN A 5 -8.12 -14.15 -1.62
C ASN A 5 -7.06 -14.23 -0.52
N THR A 6 -5.80 -14.37 -0.94
CA THR A 6 -4.68 -14.37 -0.01
C THR A 6 -4.56 -12.96 0.56
N GLY A 7 -4.09 -12.79 1.81
CA GLY A 7 -3.91 -11.43 2.35
C GLY A 7 -3.00 -10.55 1.49
N PHE A 8 -2.19 -11.15 0.60
CA PHE A 8 -1.41 -10.46 -0.42
C PHE A 8 -2.28 -9.80 -1.51
N ASP A 9 -3.39 -10.42 -1.93
CA ASP A 9 -4.29 -9.87 -2.96
C ASP A 9 -5.03 -8.62 -2.44
N GLU A 10 -5.41 -8.64 -1.16
CA GLU A 10 -5.94 -7.46 -0.49
C GLU A 10 -4.90 -6.32 -0.48
N ILE A 11 -3.65 -6.63 -0.17
CA ILE A 11 -2.57 -5.62 -0.13
C ILE A 11 -2.26 -5.07 -1.53
N GLU A 12 -2.25 -5.92 -2.56
CA GLU A 12 -2.08 -5.48 -3.95
C GLU A 12 -3.20 -4.53 -4.37
N SER A 13 -4.45 -4.83 -3.97
CA SER A 13 -5.60 -3.93 -4.19
C SER A 13 -5.41 -2.58 -3.50
N LEU A 14 -4.83 -2.56 -2.28
CA LEU A 14 -4.52 -1.31 -1.57
C LEU A 14 -3.45 -0.48 -2.29
N PHE A 15 -2.42 -1.11 -2.87
CA PHE A 15 -1.43 -0.40 -3.68
C PHE A 15 -2.02 0.22 -4.95
N GLN A 16 -2.97 -0.47 -5.57
CA GLN A 16 -3.73 0.07 -6.70
C GLN A 16 -4.57 1.29 -6.29
N GLU A 17 -5.28 1.23 -5.17
CA GLU A 17 -6.07 2.37 -4.65
C GLU A 17 -5.19 3.59 -4.35
N ILE A 18 -3.99 3.37 -3.77
CA ILE A 18 -3.00 4.45 -3.56
C ILE A 18 -2.55 5.04 -4.91
N GLY A 19 -2.33 4.19 -5.92
CA GLY A 19 -2.01 4.63 -7.29
C GLY A 19 -3.09 5.54 -7.87
N THR A 20 -4.34 5.11 -7.82
CA THR A 20 -5.50 5.90 -8.29
C THR A 20 -5.60 7.24 -7.56
N LYS A 21 -5.43 7.26 -6.23
CA LYS A 21 -5.45 8.51 -5.45
C LYS A 21 -4.30 9.46 -5.80
N ILE A 22 -3.13 8.94 -6.15
CA ILE A 22 -2.02 9.75 -6.66
C ILE A 22 -2.39 10.39 -8.01
N GLU A 23 -3.06 9.65 -8.90
CA GLU A 23 -3.54 10.18 -10.18
C GLU A 23 -4.61 11.27 -9.99
N GLU A 24 -5.56 11.07 -9.07
CA GLU A 24 -6.54 12.10 -8.70
C GLU A 24 -5.87 13.37 -8.16
N LEU A 25 -4.81 13.23 -7.35
CA LEU A 25 -4.03 14.36 -6.86
C LEU A 25 -3.27 15.08 -7.98
N ILE A 26 -2.71 14.33 -8.93
CA ILE A 26 -2.03 14.91 -10.09
C ILE A 26 -3.01 15.76 -10.89
N GLU A 27 -4.23 15.27 -11.11
CA GLU A 27 -5.25 16.02 -11.84
C GLU A 27 -5.67 17.29 -11.08
N LYS A 28 -5.93 17.19 -9.77
CA LYS A 28 -6.19 18.37 -8.92
C LYS A 28 -5.03 19.36 -8.91
N GLY A 29 -3.79 18.88 -8.96
CA GLY A 29 -2.58 19.71 -9.02
C GLY A 29 -2.42 20.46 -10.35
N LYS A 30 -2.94 19.93 -11.45
CA LYS A 30 -2.98 20.64 -12.75
C LYS A 30 -3.98 21.79 -12.73
N GLU A 31 -5.10 21.62 -12.04
CA GLU A 31 -6.14 22.65 -11.89
C GLU A 31 -5.76 23.71 -10.84
N ALA A 32 -4.90 23.36 -9.88
CA ALA A 32 -4.38 24.28 -8.87
C ALA A 32 -3.32 25.24 -9.42
N SER A 33 -3.23 26.44 -8.84
CA SER A 33 -2.23 27.46 -9.17
C SER A 33 -1.62 28.07 -7.91
N GLY A 34 -0.42 28.64 -8.03
CA GLY A 34 0.30 29.25 -6.91
C GLY A 34 0.80 28.23 -5.86
N GLU A 35 0.79 28.61 -4.58
CA GLU A 35 1.27 27.78 -3.46
C GLU A 35 0.52 26.44 -3.34
N ALA A 36 -0.77 26.41 -3.65
CA ALA A 36 -1.57 25.18 -3.61
C ALA A 36 -1.04 24.10 -4.58
N LYS A 37 -0.50 24.51 -5.74
CA LYS A 37 0.12 23.58 -6.70
C LYS A 37 1.42 23.01 -6.15
N VAL A 38 2.26 23.83 -5.54
CA VAL A 38 3.55 23.41 -4.95
C VAL A 38 3.31 22.39 -3.83
N ASP A 39 2.33 22.64 -2.97
CA ASP A 39 1.94 21.72 -1.90
C ASP A 39 1.40 20.39 -2.43
N ILE A 40 0.58 20.42 -3.47
CA ILE A 40 0.04 19.20 -4.11
C ILE A 40 1.17 18.40 -4.78
N GLU A 41 2.07 19.05 -5.50
CA GLU A 41 3.23 18.40 -6.14
C GLU A 41 4.16 17.75 -5.12
N GLN A 42 4.43 18.42 -3.99
CA GLN A 42 5.24 17.85 -2.91
C GLN A 42 4.55 16.63 -2.29
N LYS A 43 3.23 16.69 -2.04
CA LYS A 43 2.45 15.55 -1.55
C LYS A 43 2.47 14.37 -2.51
N ILE A 44 2.33 14.61 -3.83
CA ILE A 44 2.42 13.56 -4.85
C ILE A 44 3.79 12.88 -4.81
N LYS A 45 4.86 13.67 -4.70
CA LYS A 45 6.24 13.16 -4.65
C LYS A 45 6.45 12.27 -3.42
N ASP A 46 5.99 12.71 -2.26
CA ASP A 46 6.08 11.94 -1.02
C ASP A 46 5.28 10.64 -1.09
N LEU A 47 4.06 10.70 -1.62
CA LEU A 47 3.20 9.51 -1.79
C LEU A 47 3.80 8.49 -2.75
N ARG A 48 4.35 8.94 -3.89
CA ARG A 48 5.06 8.06 -4.83
C ARG A 48 6.26 7.39 -4.18
N SER A 49 7.09 8.16 -3.46
CA SER A 49 8.28 7.60 -2.78
C SER A 49 7.90 6.57 -1.72
N LYS A 50 6.89 6.86 -0.91
CA LYS A 50 6.37 5.94 0.12
C LYS A 50 5.78 4.67 -0.52
N LYS A 51 4.96 4.80 -1.58
CA LYS A 51 4.40 3.68 -2.34
C LYS A 51 5.51 2.76 -2.87
N THR A 52 6.50 3.31 -3.58
CA THR A 52 7.61 2.52 -4.13
C THR A 52 8.39 1.77 -3.05
N THR A 53 8.65 2.42 -1.91
CA THR A 53 9.34 1.77 -0.78
C THR A 53 8.51 0.62 -0.21
N LEU A 54 7.20 0.85 -0.03
CA LEU A 54 6.30 -0.13 0.55
C LEU A 54 6.04 -1.31 -0.40
N GLU A 55 5.90 -1.07 -1.71
CA GLU A 55 5.81 -2.13 -2.73
C GLU A 55 7.07 -2.99 -2.77
N LYS A 56 8.25 -2.39 -2.62
CA LYS A 56 9.52 -3.11 -2.58
C LYS A 56 9.63 -4.04 -1.37
N GLU A 57 9.32 -3.53 -0.18
CA GLU A 57 9.35 -4.34 1.04
C GLU A 57 8.24 -5.40 1.03
N PHE A 58 7.06 -5.09 0.47
CA PHE A 58 5.99 -6.05 0.27
C PHE A 58 6.41 -7.20 -0.64
N ASN A 59 6.95 -6.91 -1.83
CA ASN A 59 7.40 -7.93 -2.78
C ASN A 59 8.51 -8.81 -2.19
N LYS A 60 9.41 -8.22 -1.43
CA LYS A 60 10.46 -8.95 -0.70
C LYS A 60 9.89 -9.82 0.40
N GLY A 61 8.87 -9.32 1.12
CA GLY A 61 8.10 -10.07 2.11
C GLY A 61 7.38 -11.25 1.49
N LYS A 62 6.60 -11.02 0.42
CA LYS A 62 5.86 -12.03 -0.36
C LYS A 62 6.79 -13.12 -0.90
N ALA A 63 7.93 -12.76 -1.50
CA ALA A 63 8.88 -13.75 -2.01
C ALA A 63 9.49 -14.62 -0.90
N ARG A 64 9.80 -14.03 0.27
CA ARG A 64 10.28 -14.79 1.44
C ARG A 64 9.19 -15.69 2.01
N ALA A 65 7.98 -15.15 2.09
CA ALA A 65 6.77 -15.82 2.53
C ALA A 65 6.46 -17.05 1.69
N GLU A 66 6.39 -16.90 0.37
CA GLU A 66 6.16 -17.99 -0.58
C GLU A 66 7.27 -19.05 -0.49
N LYS A 67 8.53 -18.62 -0.42
CA LYS A 67 9.67 -19.54 -0.26
C LYS A 67 9.57 -20.35 1.03
N LEU A 68 9.30 -19.69 2.17
CA LEU A 68 9.13 -20.37 3.46
C LEU A 68 7.91 -21.30 3.48
N TYR A 69 6.81 -20.89 2.85
CA TYR A 69 5.60 -21.71 2.75
C TYR A 69 5.83 -22.97 1.90
N GLN A 70 6.60 -22.86 0.82
CA GLN A 70 7.00 -24.01 0.00
C GLN A 70 7.99 -24.93 0.74
N GLU A 71 8.91 -24.36 1.53
CA GLU A 71 9.93 -25.12 2.26
C GLU A 71 9.41 -25.78 3.55
N LYS A 72 8.43 -25.19 4.24
CA LYS A 72 7.98 -25.62 5.57
C LYS A 72 6.47 -25.42 5.83
N LYS A 73 5.65 -25.90 4.90
CA LYS A 73 4.19 -25.73 4.90
C LYS A 73 3.47 -26.16 6.19
N GLU A 74 3.94 -27.21 6.87
CA GLU A 74 3.27 -27.76 8.07
C GLU A 74 3.68 -27.08 9.38
N GLU A 75 4.81 -26.36 9.43
CA GLU A 75 5.40 -25.89 10.70
C GLU A 75 5.13 -24.40 10.98
N TYR A 76 4.79 -23.60 9.95
CA TYR A 76 4.75 -22.13 10.03
C TYR A 76 3.41 -21.46 9.67
N GLU A 77 2.37 -22.23 9.35
CA GLU A 77 1.01 -21.69 9.12
C GLU A 77 0.53 -20.66 10.18
N PRO A 78 0.74 -20.86 11.50
CA PRO A 78 0.28 -19.88 12.48
C PRO A 78 1.08 -18.57 12.48
N THR A 79 2.41 -18.62 12.39
CA THR A 79 3.28 -17.42 12.43
C THR A 79 3.13 -16.56 11.17
N PHE A 80 2.81 -17.20 10.05
CA PHE A 80 2.55 -16.52 8.78
C PHE A 80 1.31 -15.64 8.82
N ASN A 81 0.24 -16.13 9.45
CA ASN A 81 -1.01 -15.39 9.57
C ASN A 81 -0.87 -14.17 10.50
N GLU A 82 -0.14 -14.29 11.61
CA GLU A 82 0.13 -13.16 12.51
C GLU A 82 0.95 -12.05 11.83
N SER A 83 1.99 -12.42 11.09
CA SER A 83 2.85 -11.45 10.40
C SER A 83 2.13 -10.73 9.26
N MET A 84 1.21 -11.39 8.55
CA MET A 84 0.31 -10.72 7.60
C MET A 84 -0.67 -9.75 8.28
N GLY A 85 -1.15 -10.07 9.48
CA GLY A 85 -2.03 -9.20 10.26
C GLY A 85 -1.41 -7.84 10.57
N HIS A 86 -0.19 -7.83 11.11
CA HIS A 86 0.53 -6.58 11.40
C HIS A 86 0.90 -5.79 10.14
N PHE A 87 1.24 -6.47 9.05
CA PHE A 87 1.49 -5.80 7.78
C PHE A 87 0.22 -5.13 7.25
N LYS A 88 -0.93 -5.81 7.32
CA LYS A 88 -2.24 -5.27 6.94
C LYS A 88 -2.61 -4.05 7.77
N GLU A 89 -2.36 -4.06 9.07
CA GLU A 89 -2.55 -2.89 9.94
C GLU A 89 -1.66 -1.71 9.53
N GLY A 90 -0.39 -1.96 9.21
CA GLY A 90 0.53 -0.92 8.72
C GLY A 90 0.08 -0.28 7.41
N VAL A 91 -0.39 -1.08 6.45
CA VAL A 91 -0.93 -0.54 5.18
C VAL A 91 -2.23 0.24 5.43
N LYS A 92 -3.09 -0.24 6.34
CA LYS A 92 -4.34 0.46 6.69
C LYS A 92 -4.07 1.83 7.31
N GLN A 93 -3.07 1.96 8.18
CA GLN A 93 -2.66 3.25 8.74
C GLN A 93 -2.13 4.21 7.66
N ILE A 94 -1.42 3.69 6.65
CA ILE A 94 -0.97 4.51 5.51
C ILE A 94 -2.18 5.03 4.71
N LEU A 95 -3.18 4.19 4.46
CA LEU A 95 -4.40 4.59 3.77
C LEU A 95 -5.24 5.59 4.56
N GLU A 96 -5.34 5.42 5.88
CA GLU A 96 -6.01 6.37 6.76
C GLU A 96 -5.28 7.72 6.75
N GLY A 97 -3.94 7.72 6.81
CA GLY A 97 -3.13 8.93 6.65
C GLY A 97 -3.35 9.62 5.30
N ILE A 98 -3.45 8.84 4.22
CA ILE A 98 -3.78 9.35 2.88
C ILE A 98 -5.22 9.90 2.83
N LYS A 99 -6.20 9.19 3.40
CA LYS A 99 -7.60 9.65 3.47
C LYS A 99 -7.76 10.92 4.28
N ILE A 100 -7.03 11.07 5.38
CA ILE A 100 -7.00 12.31 6.17
C ILE A 100 -6.40 13.44 5.33
N LEU A 101 -5.26 13.22 4.68
CA LEU A 101 -4.61 14.22 3.83
C LEU A 101 -5.44 14.63 2.60
N LEU A 102 -6.28 13.73 2.08
CA LEU A 102 -7.16 13.95 0.93
C LEU A 102 -8.57 14.42 1.31
N GLY A 103 -8.99 14.13 2.53
CA GLY A 103 -10.32 14.37 3.08
C GLY A 103 -10.40 15.56 4.03
N SER A 104 -9.31 16.31 4.23
CA SER A 104 -9.36 17.58 4.96
C SER A 104 -10.24 18.60 4.23
N LYS A 105 -11.48 18.64 4.67
CA LYS A 105 -12.21 19.88 4.95
C LYS A 105 -12.15 20.13 6.45
#